data_AF-A0A7C4WQL1-F1
#
_entry.id   AF-A0A7C4WQL1-F1
#
_cell.length_a   1.000
_cell.length_b   1.000
_cell.length_c   1.000
_cell.angle_alpha   90.00
_cell.angle_beta   90.00
_cell.angle_gamma   90.00
#
_symmetry.space_group_name_H-M   'P 1'
#
loop_
_entity.id
_entity.type
_entity.pdbx_description
1 polymer ?
#
loop_
_entity_poly.entity_id
_entity_poly.type
_entity_poly.pdbx_seq_one_letter_code
_entity_poly.pdbx_strand_id
1 'polypeptide(L)'
;SSTPASPPVVAALQGNPEKGRELFLGTCASCHGQDAKGLPGLGKDLTASVFVKQQTDAQLLEFIKRGRPATDPANTTGVDMPPKGGNPALTDQDLADIVAFIRTLNPHQP
;
A
#
# COMPACT_ATOMS: atom_id res chain seq x y z
N SER A 1 12.90 41.25 -1.98
CA SER A 1 13.84 40.13 -2.12
C SER A 1 13.20 38.91 -1.46
N SER A 2 12.35 38.16 -2.15
CA SER A 2 12.69 36.99 -3.01
C SER A 2 13.33 35.89 -2.15
N THR A 3 12.67 34.77 -1.81
CA THR A 3 11.84 33.85 -2.60
C THR A 3 10.82 33.08 -1.73
N PRO A 4 9.62 32.71 -2.21
CA PRO A 4 8.83 31.67 -1.55
C PRO A 4 9.47 30.31 -1.84
N ALA A 5 9.82 29.58 -0.79
CA ALA A 5 10.23 28.18 -0.90
C ALA A 5 9.05 27.38 -1.50
N SER A 6 9.33 26.55 -2.50
CA SER A 6 8.36 25.61 -3.03
C SER A 6 7.81 24.75 -1.89
N PRO A 7 6.48 24.51 -1.80
CA PRO A 7 5.94 23.60 -0.81
C PRO A 7 6.55 22.21 -1.03
N PRO A 8 6.79 21.45 0.05
CA PRO A 8 7.39 20.13 -0.08
C PRO A 8 6.38 19.22 -0.81
N VAL A 9 6.89 18.50 -1.80
CA VAL A 9 6.15 17.58 -2.70
C VAL A 9 5.32 16.53 -1.91
N VAL A 10 5.58 16.36 -0.61
CA VAL A 10 4.81 15.53 0.32
C VAL A 10 3.38 16.01 0.60
N ALA A 11 3.01 17.26 0.32
CA ALA A 11 1.64 17.73 0.49
C ALA A 11 0.65 17.21 -0.58
N ALA A 12 1.12 16.47 -1.59
CA ALA A 12 0.35 16.18 -2.81
C ALA A 12 -0.09 14.71 -3.00
N LEU A 13 -0.17 13.90 -1.94
CA LEU A 13 -0.81 12.57 -2.02
C LEU A 13 -1.86 12.39 -0.93
N GLN A 14 -2.86 13.27 -0.92
CA GLN A 14 -4.10 13.00 -0.18
C GLN A 14 -4.87 11.92 -0.97
N GLY A 15 -4.66 10.65 -0.63
CA GLY A 15 -5.37 9.55 -1.28
C GLY A 15 -6.87 9.57 -0.98
N ASN A 16 -7.68 9.11 -1.93
CA ASN A 16 -9.12 8.91 -1.77
C ASN A 16 -9.40 7.46 -1.33
N PRO A 17 -9.87 7.21 -0.09
CA PRO A 17 -10.06 5.86 0.42
C PRO A 17 -11.21 5.10 -0.26
N GLU A 18 -12.24 5.78 -0.76
CA GLU A 18 -13.34 5.15 -1.51
C GLU A 18 -12.85 4.58 -2.84
N LYS A 19 -12.11 5.38 -3.62
CA LYS A 19 -11.45 4.94 -4.86
C LYS A 19 -10.39 3.88 -4.57
N GLY A 20 -9.64 4.05 -3.48
CA GLY A 20 -8.66 3.10 -3.00
C GLY A 20 -9.24 1.72 -2.73
N ARG A 21 -10.45 1.67 -2.16
CA ARG A 21 -11.18 0.41 -1.93
C ARG A 21 -11.52 -0.29 -3.24
N GLU A 22 -12.00 0.43 -4.24
CA GLU A 22 -12.33 -0.15 -5.55
C GLU A 22 -11.09 -0.74 -6.22
N LEU A 23 -9.99 0.01 -6.23
CA LEU A 23 -8.70 -0.43 -6.78
C LEU A 23 -8.14 -1.63 -6.01
N PHE A 24 -8.24 -1.61 -4.67
CA PHE A 24 -7.82 -2.72 -3.81
C PHE A 24 -8.61 -3.99 -4.12
N LEU A 25 -9.93 -3.90 -4.29
CA LEU A 25 -10.77 -5.04 -4.64
C LEU A 25 -10.44 -5.60 -6.03
N GLY A 26 -10.09 -4.74 -6.99
CA GLY A 26 -9.71 -5.15 -8.34
C GLY A 26 -8.31 -5.76 -8.46
N THR A 27 -7.37 -5.37 -7.60
CA THR A 27 -5.94 -5.76 -7.75
C THR A 27 -5.41 -6.59 -6.58
N CYS A 28 -5.73 -6.21 -5.34
CA CYS A 28 -5.05 -6.71 -4.14
C CYS A 28 -5.84 -7.82 -3.41
N ALA A 29 -7.18 -7.77 -3.49
CA ALA A 29 -8.06 -8.64 -2.71
C ALA A 29 -7.99 -10.12 -3.08
N SER A 30 -7.52 -10.46 -4.28
CA SER A 30 -7.30 -11.85 -4.70
C SER A 30 -6.28 -12.58 -3.80
N CYS A 31 -5.33 -11.84 -3.23
CA CYS A 31 -4.31 -12.38 -2.33
C CYS A 31 -4.56 -11.98 -0.87
N HIS A 32 -4.94 -10.72 -0.64
CA HIS A 32 -5.12 -10.16 0.70
C HIS A 32 -6.55 -10.29 1.25
N GLY A 33 -7.46 -10.91 0.50
CA GLY A 33 -8.87 -11.08 0.89
C GLY A 33 -9.72 -9.82 0.64
N GLN A 34 -11.02 -10.00 0.48
CA GLN A 34 -11.98 -8.89 0.24
C GLN A 34 -12.12 -7.95 1.45
N ASP A 35 -11.87 -8.46 2.66
CA ASP A 35 -11.86 -7.70 3.92
C ASP A 35 -10.44 -7.34 4.38
N ALA A 36 -9.43 -7.54 3.51
CA ALA A 36 -8.02 -7.29 3.76
C ALA A 36 -7.40 -8.10 4.93
N LYS A 37 -8.06 -9.17 5.40
CA LYS A 37 -7.55 -10.04 6.49
C LYS A 37 -6.57 -11.12 6.04
N GLY A 38 -6.21 -11.14 4.76
CA GLY A 38 -5.29 -12.12 4.20
C GLY A 38 -5.96 -13.46 3.89
N LEU A 39 -5.16 -14.34 3.28
CA LEU A 39 -5.52 -15.71 2.97
C LEU A 39 -4.38 -16.63 3.43
N PRO A 40 -4.68 -17.76 4.09
CA PRO A 40 -3.64 -18.68 4.56
C PRO A 40 -2.69 -19.11 3.45
N GLY A 41 -1.38 -18.93 3.67
CA GLY A 41 -0.34 -19.30 2.70
C GLY A 41 -0.22 -18.38 1.48
N LEU A 42 -0.96 -17.27 1.42
CA LEU A 42 -0.95 -16.35 0.27
C LEU A 42 -0.68 -14.90 0.70
N GLY A 43 -1.72 -14.08 0.87
CA GLY A 43 -1.56 -12.69 1.32
C GLY A 43 -1.69 -12.54 2.84
N LYS A 44 -0.95 -11.58 3.40
CA LYS A 44 -0.99 -11.25 4.83
C LYS A 44 -2.23 -10.43 5.20
N ASP A 45 -2.65 -10.53 6.45
CA ASP A 45 -3.61 -9.61 7.08
C ASP A 45 -3.04 -8.20 7.10
N LEU A 46 -3.74 -7.24 6.51
CA LEU A 46 -3.36 -5.83 6.47
C LEU A 46 -4.00 -5.03 7.60
N THR A 47 -5.13 -5.50 8.14
CA THR A 47 -5.93 -4.83 9.18
C THR A 47 -5.22 -4.83 10.55
N ALA A 48 -4.46 -5.87 10.84
CA ALA A 48 -3.69 -6.02 12.09
C ALA A 48 -2.16 -6.02 11.87
N SER A 49 -1.69 -5.63 10.68
CA SER A 49 -0.27 -5.67 10.35
C SER A 49 0.55 -4.63 11.08
N VAL A 50 1.51 -5.08 11.89
CA VAL A 50 2.52 -4.21 12.53
C VAL A 50 3.39 -3.51 11.48
N PHE A 51 3.74 -4.20 10.39
CA PHE A 51 4.50 -3.60 9.29
C PHE A 51 3.74 -2.42 8.69
N VAL A 52 2.46 -2.58 8.36
CA VAL A 52 1.63 -1.49 7.83
C VAL A 52 1.55 -0.33 8.82
N LYS A 53 1.35 -0.64 10.10
CA LYS A 53 1.20 0.33 11.17
C LYS A 53 2.45 1.21 11.38
N GLN A 54 3.65 0.68 11.15
CA GLN A 54 4.94 1.35 11.39
C GLN A 54 5.51 2.11 10.18
N GLN A 55 5.00 1.83 8.97
CA GLN A 55 5.46 2.53 7.77
C GLN A 55 4.64 3.79 7.58
N THR A 56 5.26 4.89 7.18
CA THR A 56 4.57 6.09 6.66
C THR A 56 3.86 5.79 5.33
N ASP A 57 2.96 6.67 4.90
CA ASP A 57 2.21 6.49 3.64
C ASP A 57 3.14 6.44 2.42
N ALA A 58 4.17 7.29 2.40
CA ALA A 58 5.19 7.28 1.35
C ALA A 58 5.97 5.96 1.33
N GLN A 59 6.31 5.41 2.49
CA GLN A 59 7.01 4.12 2.57
C GLN A 59 6.12 2.95 2.12
N LEU A 60 4.83 2.96 2.46
CA LEU A 60 3.90 1.94 1.97
C LEU A 60 3.69 2.03 0.47
N LEU A 61 3.53 3.24 -0.07
CA LEU A 61 3.39 3.45 -1.50
C LEU A 61 4.61 2.91 -2.25
N GLU A 62 5.83 3.24 -1.82
CA GLU A 62 7.07 2.73 -2.43
C GLU A 62 7.22 1.21 -2.25
N PHE A 63 6.81 0.67 -1.10
CA PHE A 63 6.77 -0.77 -0.89
C PHE A 63 5.82 -1.47 -1.87
N ILE A 64 4.61 -0.93 -2.08
CA ILE A 64 3.65 -1.49 -3.04
C ILE A 64 4.17 -1.36 -4.47
N LYS A 65 4.80 -0.22 -4.84
CA LYS A 65 5.41 -0.03 -6.17
C LYS A 65 6.44 -1.10 -6.48
N ARG A 66 7.28 -1.44 -5.51
CA ARG A 66 8.35 -2.44 -5.69
C ARG A 66 7.88 -3.88 -5.50
N GLY A 67 6.90 -4.11 -4.64
CA GLY A 67 6.56 -5.45 -4.17
C GLY A 67 7.64 -6.07 -3.26
N ARG A 68 7.50 -7.36 -2.98
CA ARG A 68 8.45 -8.18 -2.22
C ARG A 68 8.56 -9.57 -2.85
N PRO A 69 9.72 -9.95 -3.41
CA PRO A 69 9.90 -11.29 -3.97
C PRO A 69 9.93 -12.36 -2.87
N ALA A 70 9.66 -13.61 -3.23
CA ALA A 70 9.69 -14.78 -2.37
C ALA A 70 11.08 -15.06 -1.81
N THR A 71 12.13 -14.63 -2.53
CA THR A 71 13.53 -14.74 -2.10
C THR A 71 13.96 -13.66 -1.11
N ASP A 72 13.12 -12.65 -0.84
CA ASP A 72 13.42 -11.64 0.18
C ASP A 72 13.44 -12.31 1.57
N PRO A 73 14.51 -12.16 2.38
CA PRO A 73 14.58 -12.77 3.72
C PRO A 73 13.45 -12.37 4.66
N ALA A 74 12.80 -11.21 4.45
CA ALA A 74 11.65 -10.77 5.22
C ALA A 74 10.31 -11.27 4.65
N ASN A 75 10.31 -12.02 3.55
CA ASN A 75 9.13 -12.72 3.05
C ASN A 75 8.87 -13.96 3.92
N THR A 76 7.68 -14.01 4.53
CA THR A 76 7.29 -15.12 5.43
C THR A 76 6.17 -15.98 4.86
N THR A 77 5.72 -15.73 3.62
CA THR A 77 4.74 -16.56 2.91
C THR A 77 5.40 -17.47 1.88
N GLY A 78 6.60 -17.12 1.41
CA GLY A 78 7.25 -17.81 0.29
C GLY A 78 6.56 -17.55 -1.06
N VAL A 79 5.65 -16.56 -1.10
CA VAL A 79 4.94 -16.15 -2.31
C VAL A 79 5.36 -14.73 -2.69
N ASP A 80 5.57 -14.50 -3.98
CA ASP A 80 5.84 -13.16 -4.51
C ASP A 80 4.67 -12.22 -4.23
N MET A 81 4.97 -11.06 -3.66
CA MET A 81 4.12 -9.88 -3.79
C MET A 81 4.65 -9.09 -4.99
N PRO A 82 4.04 -9.19 -6.18
CA PRO A 82 4.55 -8.52 -7.37
C PRO A 82 4.48 -6.99 -7.26
N PRO A 83 5.35 -6.25 -7.98
CA PRO A 83 5.26 -4.81 -8.13
C PRO A 83 3.83 -4.37 -8.46
N LYS A 84 3.32 -3.36 -7.74
CA LYS A 84 1.96 -2.81 -7.90
C LYS A 84 0.85 -3.86 -7.82
N GLY A 85 1.05 -4.94 -7.05
CA GLY A 85 0.08 -6.03 -6.95
C GLY A 85 -0.14 -6.78 -8.27
N GLY A 86 0.82 -6.70 -9.20
CA GLY A 86 0.73 -7.34 -10.52
C GLY A 86 0.00 -6.49 -11.56
N ASN A 87 -0.40 -5.26 -11.22
CA ASN A 87 -1.06 -4.34 -12.14
C ASN A 87 -0.11 -3.17 -12.51
N PRO A 88 0.62 -3.27 -13.63
CA PRO A 88 1.58 -2.23 -14.03
C PRO A 88 0.91 -0.88 -14.36
N ALA A 89 -0.39 -0.88 -14.66
CA ALA A 89 -1.14 0.31 -15.04
C ALA A 89 -1.48 1.24 -13.85
N LEU A 90 -1.34 0.77 -12.60
CA LEU A 90 -1.60 1.63 -11.44
C LEU A 90 -0.61 2.80 -11.40
N THR A 91 -1.15 4.01 -11.31
CA THR A 91 -0.38 5.25 -11.16
C THR A 91 0.02 5.46 -9.70
N ASP A 92 0.93 6.39 -9.43
CA ASP A 92 1.29 6.75 -8.05
C ASP A 92 0.09 7.30 -7.27
N GLN A 93 -0.85 7.98 -7.95
CA GLN A 93 -2.10 8.42 -7.33
C GLN A 93 -3.00 7.23 -6.98
N ASP A 94 -3.13 6.23 -7.85
CA ASP A 94 -3.92 5.02 -7.54
C ASP A 94 -3.35 4.26 -6.35
N LEU A 95 -2.01 4.22 -6.23
CA LEU A 95 -1.35 3.63 -5.06
C LEU A 95 -1.55 4.46 -3.80
N ALA A 96 -1.56 5.79 -3.90
CA ALA A 96 -1.90 6.66 -2.78
C ALA A 96 -3.35 6.46 -2.33
N ASP A 97 -4.29 6.30 -3.27
CA ASP A 97 -5.70 5.98 -2.99
C ASP A 97 -5.79 4.63 -2.25
N ILE A 98 -5.09 3.59 -2.73
CA ILE A 98 -5.03 2.28 -2.06
C ILE A 98 -4.43 2.39 -0.65
N VAL A 99 -3.35 3.15 -0.47
CA VAL A 99 -2.76 3.38 0.85
C VAL A 99 -3.76 4.07 1.77
N ALA A 100 -4.47 5.10 1.30
CA ALA A 100 -5.50 5.77 2.07
C ALA A 100 -6.61 4.80 2.51
N PHE A 101 -7.06 3.90 1.62
CA PHE A 101 -7.99 2.83 2.00
C PHE A 101 -7.42 1.92 3.10
N ILE A 102 -6.18 1.44 2.94
CA ILE A 102 -5.52 0.58 3.95
C ILE A 102 -5.45 1.30 5.31
N ARG A 103 -5.25 2.62 5.33
CA ARG A 103 -5.26 3.41 6.57
C ARG A 103 -6.61 3.46 7.28
N THR A 104 -7.72 3.37 6.55
CA THR A 104 -9.04 3.24 7.18
C THR A 104 -9.18 1.93 7.97
N LEU A 105 -8.41 0.90 7.61
CA LEU A 105 -8.41 -0.41 8.26
C LEU A 105 -7.33 -0.53 9.34
N ASN A 106 -6.18 0.13 9.12
CA ASN A 106 -5.01 0.07 10.00
C ASN A 106 -4.28 1.43 10.03
N PRO A 107 -4.68 2.34 10.94
CA PRO A 107 -4.10 3.67 11.04
C PRO A 107 -2.61 3.65 11.35
N HIS A 108 -1.85 4.58 10.76
CA HIS A 108 -0.42 4.74 11.06
C HIS A 108 -0.22 5.08 12.54
N GLN A 109 0.77 4.44 13.17
CA GLN A 109 1.22 4.85 14.49
C GLN A 109 2.35 5.88 14.34
N PRO A 110 2.19 7.10 14.88
CA PRO A 110 3.25 8.09 14.86
C PRO A 110 4.48 7.68 15.69
#